data_AF-A0A3P7KG23-F1
#
_entry.id   AF-A0A3P7KG23-F1
#
_cell.length_a   1.000
_cell.length_b   1.000
_cell.length_c   1.000
_cell.angle_alpha   90.00
_cell.angle_beta   90.00
_cell.angle_gamma   90.00
#
_symmetry.space_group_name_H-M   'P 1'
#
loop_
_entity.id
_entity.type
_entity.pdbx_description
1 polymer ?
#
loop_
_entity_poly.entity_id
_entity_poly.type
_entity_poly.pdbx_seq_one_letter_code
_entity_poly.pdbx_strand_id
1 'polypeptide(L)'
;MGMRLERSEVQEILQKFVISEDDLHIISEKIELEMEAGLSSVDGSSIAMLPSYVPALPDGSEEGKYVAIDLSGKNLRIMLLTLNGKGREPNAVNNNYIVPNHVMKGTGDQLFTFIVNCLQRFLQEFGLVEANLPIGFVFSYPCELLSIRSARLLWWTKGFDIKDCLRKDVVQLLEEALEMNMSTKAQIKAVMNDTVGQLAAAGHKYGPDCTIGVVIGYGCNSSYLEQTSRITKFDAEAVGYKHPNMVVVTEWEEFGSKVYSHVS
;
A
#
# COMPACT_ATOMS: atom_id res chain seq x y z
N MET A 1 17.96 28.36 -33.84
CA MET A 1 19.38 27.97 -33.89
C MET A 1 19.57 26.91 -32.82
N GLY A 2 19.38 25.63 -33.16
CA GLY A 2 19.48 24.54 -32.19
C GLY A 2 20.95 24.23 -31.93
N MET A 3 21.37 24.27 -30.65
CA MET A 3 22.69 23.79 -30.25
C MET A 3 22.79 22.31 -30.57
N ARG A 4 23.74 21.95 -31.45
CA ARG A 4 24.07 20.57 -31.77
C ARG A 4 25.18 20.18 -30.80
N LEU A 5 24.84 19.41 -29.76
CA LEU A 5 25.83 18.88 -28.81
C LEU A 5 26.88 18.06 -29.58
N GLU A 6 28.15 18.25 -29.24
CA GLU A 6 29.22 17.44 -29.83
C GLU A 6 29.16 16.00 -29.28
N ARG A 7 29.62 15.03 -30.08
CA ARG A 7 29.54 13.60 -29.72
C ARG A 7 30.24 13.27 -28.39
N SER A 8 31.31 14.01 -28.06
CA SER A 8 32.05 13.91 -26.80
C SER A 8 31.22 14.38 -25.60
N GLU A 9 30.53 15.53 -25.71
CA GLU A 9 29.67 16.08 -24.66
C GLU A 9 28.51 15.13 -24.34
N VAL A 10 27.91 14.53 -25.38
CA VAL A 10 26.86 13.51 -25.21
C VAL A 10 27.41 12.29 -24.46
N GLN A 11 28.62 11.85 -24.77
CA GLN A 11 29.24 10.69 -24.13
C GLN A 11 29.58 10.96 -22.66
N GLU A 12 30.11 12.14 -22.32
CA GLU A 12 30.36 12.54 -20.93
C GLU A 12 29.07 12.60 -20.11
N ILE A 13 27.96 13.05 -20.71
CA ILE A 13 26.65 13.03 -20.05
C ILE A 13 26.18 11.60 -19.84
N LEU A 14 26.23 10.75 -20.87
CA LEU A 14 25.76 9.36 -20.78
C LEU A 14 26.56 8.54 -19.77
N GLN A 15 27.87 8.78 -19.64
CA GLN A 15 28.72 8.10 -18.66
C GLN A 15 28.23 8.30 -17.21
N LYS A 16 27.58 9.42 -16.89
CA LYS A 16 27.02 9.67 -15.55
C LYS A 16 25.79 8.80 -15.22
N PHE A 17 25.19 8.16 -16.23
CA PHE A 17 24.05 7.25 -16.08
C PHE A 17 24.45 5.78 -16.18
N VAL A 18 25.73 5.48 -16.45
CA VAL A 18 26.24 4.12 -16.41
C VAL A 18 26.52 3.77 -14.96
N ILE A 19 25.80 2.77 -14.46
CA ILE A 19 26.03 2.18 -13.14
C ILE A 19 26.75 0.86 -13.37
N SER A 20 27.95 0.72 -12.79
CA SER A 20 28.71 -0.52 -12.90
C SER A 20 28.13 -1.62 -12.01
N GLU A 21 28.53 -2.87 -12.23
CA GLU A 21 28.15 -3.99 -11.36
C GLU A 21 28.65 -3.79 -9.92
N ASP A 22 29.88 -3.27 -9.75
CA ASP A 22 30.44 -2.92 -8.45
C ASP A 22 29.59 -1.85 -7.74
N ASP A 23 29.15 -0.82 -8.48
CA ASP A 23 28.27 0.21 -7.92
C ASP A 23 26.92 -0.38 -7.49
N LEU A 24 26.34 -1.30 -8.27
CA LEU A 24 25.09 -1.98 -7.92
C LEU A 24 25.24 -2.81 -6.64
N HIS A 25 26.37 -3.51 -6.45
CA HIS A 25 26.65 -4.23 -5.22
C HIS A 25 26.75 -3.27 -4.01
N ILE A 26 27.48 -2.17 -4.15
CA ILE A 26 27.60 -1.15 -3.09
C ILE A 26 26.23 -0.56 -2.74
N ILE A 27 25.38 -0.28 -3.74
CA ILE A 27 24.02 0.23 -3.52
C ILE A 27 23.17 -0.82 -2.79
N SER A 28 23.23 -2.08 -3.21
CA SER A 28 22.48 -3.18 -2.60
C SER A 28 22.85 -3.35 -1.11
N GLU A 29 24.14 -3.37 -0.78
CA GLU A 29 24.62 -3.48 0.61
C GLU A 29 24.12 -2.31 1.46
N LYS A 30 24.12 -1.09 0.92
CA LYS A 30 23.61 0.09 1.63
C LYS A 30 22.11 0.02 1.87
N ILE A 31 21.33 -0.45 0.88
CA ILE A 31 19.88 -0.65 1.04
C ILE A 31 19.62 -1.70 2.11
N GLU A 32 20.37 -2.81 2.12
CA GLU A 32 20.24 -3.86 3.14
C GLU A 32 20.51 -3.32 4.55
N LEU A 33 21.59 -2.55 4.74
CA LEU A 33 21.90 -1.91 6.02
C LEU A 33 20.80 -0.95 6.49
N GLU A 34 20.23 -0.17 5.58
CA GLU A 34 19.10 0.72 5.89
C GLU A 34 17.84 -0.10 6.24
N MET A 35 17.55 -1.20 5.53
CA MET A 35 16.44 -2.10 5.88
C MET A 35 16.62 -2.70 7.29
N GLU A 36 17.81 -3.15 7.66
CA GLU A 36 18.10 -3.68 9.01
C GLU A 36 17.93 -2.60 10.09
N ALA A 37 18.42 -1.39 9.82
CA ALA A 37 18.25 -0.25 10.72
C ALA A 37 16.76 0.15 10.85
N GLY A 38 16.02 0.14 9.74
CA GLY A 38 14.60 0.43 9.67
C GLY A 38 13.74 -0.61 10.40
N LEU A 39 14.15 -1.89 10.43
CA LEU A 39 13.50 -2.91 11.26
C LEU A 39 13.76 -2.70 12.76
N SER A 40 14.87 -2.03 13.10
CA SER A 40 15.34 -1.89 14.47
C SER A 40 14.92 -0.59 15.16
N SER A 41 14.68 0.47 14.40
CA SER A 41 14.32 1.78 14.93
C SER A 41 13.38 2.53 13.99
N VAL A 42 12.50 3.36 14.56
CA VAL A 42 11.60 4.24 13.79
C VAL A 42 12.39 5.37 13.12
N ASP A 43 13.36 5.96 13.82
CA ASP A 43 14.13 7.13 13.35
C ASP A 43 15.56 6.78 12.92
N GLY A 44 15.90 5.49 12.85
CA GLY A 44 17.26 5.01 12.62
C GLY A 44 17.65 4.83 11.16
N SER A 45 16.72 4.99 10.22
CA SER A 45 16.93 4.73 8.79
C SER A 45 16.07 5.64 7.92
N SER A 46 16.55 5.85 6.69
CA SER A 46 15.76 6.41 5.59
C SER A 46 14.70 5.44 5.04
N ILE A 47 14.88 4.12 5.20
CA ILE A 47 13.93 3.09 4.79
C ILE A 47 13.04 2.71 5.97
N ALA A 48 11.75 2.97 5.84
CA ALA A 48 10.85 2.96 6.99
C ALA A 48 10.48 1.56 7.49
N MET A 49 10.51 0.50 6.67
CA MET A 49 10.22 -0.89 7.07
C MET A 49 8.97 -1.04 7.96
N LEU A 50 7.82 -0.66 7.43
CA LEU A 50 6.56 -0.53 8.15
C LEU A 50 5.88 -1.90 8.38
N PRO A 51 5.59 -2.27 9.64
CA PRO A 51 4.82 -3.48 9.97
C PRO A 51 3.40 -3.42 9.38
N SER A 52 2.98 -4.44 8.62
CA SER A 52 1.66 -4.44 7.96
C SER A 52 0.55 -5.18 8.71
N TYR A 53 0.89 -5.95 9.75
CA TYR A 53 -0.02 -6.87 10.46
C TYR A 53 -0.60 -8.01 9.58
N VAL A 54 -0.09 -8.22 8.36
CA VAL A 54 -0.46 -9.37 7.52
C VAL A 54 0.47 -10.55 7.85
N PRO A 55 -0.03 -11.65 8.44
CA PRO A 55 0.83 -12.69 9.02
C PRO A 55 1.32 -13.75 8.02
N ALA A 56 0.64 -13.88 6.88
CA ALA A 56 0.90 -14.90 5.89
C ALA A 56 0.39 -14.45 4.52
N LEU A 57 0.95 -15.05 3.47
CA LEU A 57 0.45 -14.89 2.11
C LEU A 57 -0.63 -15.93 1.81
N PRO A 58 -1.53 -15.65 0.86
CA PRO A 58 -2.53 -16.60 0.42
C PRO A 58 -1.90 -17.90 -0.11
N ASP A 59 -2.56 -19.04 0.11
CA ASP A 59 -2.10 -20.36 -0.35
C ASP A 59 -2.91 -20.91 -1.53
N GLY A 60 -3.88 -20.13 -2.01
CA GLY A 60 -4.77 -20.48 -3.11
C GLY A 60 -5.93 -21.37 -2.69
N SER A 61 -6.06 -21.74 -1.41
CA SER A 61 -7.21 -22.47 -0.89
C SER A 61 -8.40 -21.57 -0.54
N GLU A 62 -8.22 -20.26 -0.57
CA GLU A 62 -9.23 -19.29 -0.19
C GLU A 62 -10.47 -19.35 -1.09
N GLU A 63 -11.64 -19.24 -0.48
CA GLU A 63 -12.93 -19.24 -1.17
C GLU A 63 -13.79 -18.08 -0.70
N GLY A 64 -14.65 -17.56 -1.58
CA GLY A 64 -15.67 -16.58 -1.23
C GLY A 64 -15.60 -15.30 -2.05
N LYS A 65 -16.45 -14.34 -1.69
CA LYS A 65 -16.57 -13.04 -2.35
C LYS A 65 -16.04 -11.94 -1.45
N TYR A 66 -15.18 -11.10 -2.00
CA TYR A 66 -14.50 -10.00 -1.32
C TYR A 66 -14.63 -8.74 -2.15
N VAL A 67 -14.73 -7.60 -1.49
CA VAL A 67 -14.66 -6.30 -2.16
C VAL A 67 -13.31 -5.67 -1.86
N ALA A 68 -12.64 -5.14 -2.87
CA ALA A 68 -11.48 -4.29 -2.70
C ALA A 68 -11.82 -2.85 -3.09
N ILE A 69 -11.46 -1.91 -2.22
CA ILE A 69 -11.44 -0.48 -2.50
C ILE A 69 -9.97 -0.11 -2.64
N ASP A 70 -9.54 0.27 -3.83
CA ASP A 70 -8.15 0.62 -4.13
C ASP A 70 -8.06 2.09 -4.53
N LEU A 71 -7.48 2.89 -3.64
CA LEU A 71 -7.16 4.28 -3.89
C LEU A 71 -5.64 4.42 -4.08
N SER A 72 -5.22 4.59 -5.33
CA SER A 72 -3.81 4.78 -5.70
C SER A 72 -3.66 5.98 -6.64
N GLY A 73 -3.04 7.04 -6.12
CA GLY A 73 -3.05 8.35 -6.76
C GLY A 73 -4.49 8.83 -6.96
N LYS A 74 -4.77 9.45 -8.12
CA LYS A 74 -6.13 9.94 -8.43
C LYS A 74 -7.11 8.87 -8.92
N ASN A 75 -6.69 7.60 -9.00
CA ASN A 75 -7.54 6.51 -9.46
C ASN A 75 -8.14 5.80 -8.25
N LEU A 76 -9.46 5.63 -8.27
CA LEU A 76 -10.20 4.81 -7.34
C LEU A 76 -10.75 3.60 -8.10
N ARG A 77 -10.43 2.39 -7.65
CA ARG A 77 -10.97 1.15 -8.19
C ARG A 77 -11.82 0.47 -7.13
N ILE A 78 -13.05 0.12 -7.47
CA ILE A 78 -13.87 -0.80 -6.68
C ILE A 78 -13.91 -2.13 -7.42
N MET A 79 -13.56 -3.21 -6.74
CA MET A 79 -13.44 -4.55 -7.34
C MET A 79 -14.19 -5.58 -6.50
N LEU A 80 -14.95 -6.46 -7.15
CA LEU A 80 -15.48 -7.68 -6.56
C LEU A 80 -14.58 -8.83 -6.99
N LEU A 81 -13.91 -9.44 -6.02
CA LEU A 81 -13.08 -10.62 -6.19
C LEU A 81 -13.85 -11.85 -5.71
N THR A 82 -13.94 -12.87 -6.57
CA THR A 82 -14.46 -14.19 -6.21
C THR A 82 -13.31 -15.18 -6.24
N LEU A 83 -12.89 -15.62 -5.06
CA LEU A 83 -11.91 -16.68 -4.89
C LEU A 83 -12.62 -18.02 -4.94
N ASN A 84 -12.07 -18.95 -5.72
CA ASN A 84 -12.69 -20.22 -6.02
C ASN A 84 -11.94 -21.38 -5.37
N GLY A 85 -10.94 -21.15 -4.51
CA GLY A 85 -10.16 -22.21 -3.89
C GLY A 85 -9.22 -22.95 -4.85
N LYS A 86 -8.59 -23.99 -4.31
CA LYS A 86 -7.36 -24.57 -4.88
C LYS A 86 -7.50 -24.98 -6.35
N GLY A 87 -6.56 -24.51 -7.17
CA GLY A 87 -6.45 -24.86 -8.59
C GLY A 87 -7.52 -24.22 -9.48
N ARG A 88 -8.31 -23.27 -8.97
CA ARG A 88 -9.33 -22.55 -9.74
C ARG A 88 -8.96 -21.08 -9.81
N GLU A 89 -8.93 -20.53 -11.02
CA GLU A 89 -8.63 -19.11 -11.25
C GLU A 89 -9.67 -18.22 -10.56
N PRO A 90 -9.25 -17.14 -9.87
CA PRO A 90 -10.16 -16.13 -9.35
C PRO A 90 -10.93 -15.42 -10.46
N ASN A 91 -12.13 -14.98 -10.15
CA ASN A 91 -12.89 -14.06 -11.02
C ASN A 91 -12.89 -12.66 -10.40
N ALA A 92 -12.62 -11.64 -11.20
CA ALA A 92 -12.68 -10.25 -10.76
C ALA A 92 -13.49 -9.40 -11.73
N VAL A 93 -14.33 -8.52 -11.19
CA VAL A 93 -15.00 -7.45 -11.92
C VAL A 93 -14.77 -6.14 -11.19
N ASN A 94 -14.53 -5.05 -11.91
CA ASN A 94 -14.17 -3.77 -11.30
C ASN A 94 -14.73 -2.58 -12.06
N ASN A 95 -15.04 -1.52 -11.30
CA ASN A 95 -15.29 -0.19 -11.82
C ASN A 95 -14.14 0.73 -11.41
N ASN A 96 -13.67 1.56 -12.36
CA ASN A 96 -12.63 2.56 -12.12
C ASN A 96 -13.25 3.96 -12.17
N TYR A 97 -12.83 4.80 -11.24
CA TYR A 97 -13.26 6.18 -11.08
C TYR A 97 -12.02 7.08 -10.96
N ILE A 98 -12.15 8.31 -11.43
CA ILE A 98 -11.12 9.34 -11.24
C ILE A 98 -11.59 10.28 -10.14
N VAL A 99 -10.80 10.42 -9.08
CA VAL A 99 -11.08 11.36 -8.00
C VAL A 99 -10.97 12.78 -8.56
N PRO A 100 -12.02 13.60 -8.48
CA PRO A 100 -11.97 14.97 -8.98
C PRO A 100 -10.94 15.82 -8.23
N ASN A 101 -10.26 16.73 -8.94
CA ASN A 101 -9.24 17.60 -8.33
C ASN A 101 -9.74 18.41 -7.12
N HIS A 102 -11.02 18.82 -7.12
CA HIS A 102 -11.59 19.56 -5.99
C HIS A 102 -11.80 18.67 -4.75
N VAL A 103 -11.97 17.36 -4.92
CA VAL A 103 -12.02 16.38 -3.83
C VAL A 103 -10.61 16.11 -3.29
N MET A 104 -9.62 15.99 -4.17
CA MET A 104 -8.20 15.76 -3.79
C MET A 104 -7.59 16.89 -2.94
N LYS A 105 -8.17 18.10 -3.02
CA LYS A 105 -7.74 19.29 -2.27
C LYS A 105 -8.82 19.82 -1.33
N GLY A 106 -9.82 18.98 -1.06
CA GLY A 106 -11.00 19.29 -0.29
C GLY A 106 -10.87 18.92 1.18
N THR A 107 -11.95 18.40 1.76
CA THR A 107 -11.99 17.85 3.11
C THR A 107 -11.97 16.32 3.11
N GLY A 108 -11.67 15.72 4.27
CA GLY A 108 -11.78 14.27 4.45
C GLY A 108 -13.19 13.77 4.14
N ASP A 109 -14.20 14.48 4.64
CA ASP A 109 -15.60 14.18 4.37
C ASP A 109 -15.91 14.08 2.86
N GLN A 110 -15.39 15.01 2.05
CA GLN A 110 -15.58 14.98 0.59
C GLN A 110 -14.93 13.75 -0.06
N LEU A 111 -13.71 13.38 0.38
CA LEU A 111 -13.02 12.20 -0.15
C LEU A 111 -13.73 10.90 0.22
N PHE A 112 -14.02 10.68 1.50
CA PHE A 112 -14.62 9.43 1.95
C PHE A 112 -16.07 9.31 1.48
N THR A 113 -16.84 10.40 1.43
CA THR A 113 -18.16 10.41 0.78
C THR A 113 -18.07 10.07 -0.72
N PHE A 114 -17.06 10.56 -1.44
CA PHE A 114 -16.84 10.17 -2.84
C PHE A 114 -16.58 8.65 -2.98
N ILE A 115 -15.73 8.08 -2.12
CA ILE A 115 -15.43 6.64 -2.09
C ILE A 115 -16.69 5.84 -1.82
N VAL A 116 -17.47 6.20 -0.80
CA VAL A 116 -18.71 5.50 -0.42
C VAL A 116 -19.75 5.58 -1.53
N ASN A 117 -19.91 6.73 -2.19
CA ASN A 117 -20.81 6.86 -3.34
C ASN A 117 -20.41 5.94 -4.51
N CYS A 118 -19.11 5.78 -4.76
CA CYS A 118 -18.61 4.86 -5.78
C CYS A 118 -18.88 3.40 -5.39
N LEU A 119 -18.61 3.02 -4.14
CA LEU A 119 -18.92 1.70 -3.61
C LEU A 119 -20.43 1.40 -3.68
N GLN A 120 -21.29 2.34 -3.29
CA GLN A 120 -22.73 2.17 -3.29
C GLN A 120 -23.26 1.87 -4.69
N ARG A 121 -22.83 2.65 -5.70
CA ARG A 121 -23.19 2.42 -7.10
C ARG A 121 -22.76 1.04 -7.57
N PHE A 122 -21.52 0.65 -7.25
CA PHE A 122 -21.00 -0.68 -7.59
C PHE A 122 -21.83 -1.80 -6.94
N LEU A 123 -22.09 -1.72 -5.63
CA LEU A 123 -22.89 -2.74 -4.94
C LEU A 123 -24.34 -2.80 -5.47
N GLN A 124 -24.94 -1.67 -5.87
CA GLN A 124 -26.26 -1.64 -6.51
C GLN A 124 -26.25 -2.33 -7.87
N GLU A 125 -25.26 -2.03 -8.71
CA GLU A 125 -25.09 -2.61 -10.04
C GLU A 125 -25.02 -4.14 -10.00
N PHE A 126 -24.32 -4.71 -9.01
CA PHE A 126 -24.17 -6.15 -8.84
C PHE A 126 -25.23 -6.79 -7.92
N GLY A 127 -26.19 -6.03 -7.40
CA GLY A 127 -27.24 -6.54 -6.50
C GLY A 127 -26.72 -7.03 -5.14
N LEU A 128 -25.67 -6.39 -4.62
CA LEU A 128 -24.92 -6.80 -3.42
C LEU A 128 -25.07 -5.85 -2.23
N VAL A 129 -25.96 -4.85 -2.29
CA VAL A 129 -26.15 -3.84 -1.22
C VAL A 129 -26.38 -4.47 0.16
N GLU A 130 -27.21 -5.51 0.21
CA GLU A 130 -27.58 -6.22 1.44
C GLU A 130 -26.61 -7.36 1.81
N ALA A 131 -25.59 -7.61 0.99
CA ALA A 131 -24.63 -8.67 1.23
C ALA A 131 -23.64 -8.26 2.33
N ASN A 132 -23.35 -9.20 3.25
CA ASN A 132 -22.28 -9.03 4.24
C ASN A 132 -20.94 -9.40 3.61
N LEU A 133 -20.36 -8.47 2.86
CA LEU A 133 -19.09 -8.68 2.16
C LEU A 133 -17.91 -8.13 2.97
N PRO A 134 -16.82 -8.91 3.13
CA PRO A 134 -15.57 -8.38 3.65
C PRO A 134 -14.94 -7.42 2.63
N ILE A 135 -14.56 -6.22 3.09
CA ILE A 135 -13.87 -5.21 2.31
C ILE A 135 -12.39 -5.16 2.71
N GLY A 136 -11.50 -5.25 1.73
CA GLY A 136 -10.11 -4.82 1.85
C GLY A 136 -9.94 -3.40 1.32
N PHE A 137 -9.36 -2.52 2.12
CA PHE A 137 -9.07 -1.14 1.74
C PHE A 137 -7.59 -0.99 1.40
N VAL A 138 -7.27 -0.96 0.10
CA VAL A 138 -5.93 -0.66 -0.39
C VAL A 138 -5.77 0.85 -0.43
N PHE A 139 -4.96 1.37 0.49
CA PHE A 139 -4.74 2.80 0.68
C PHE A 139 -3.26 3.09 0.49
N SER A 140 -2.90 3.48 -0.73
CA SER A 140 -1.50 3.53 -1.20
C SER A 140 -0.83 4.87 -0.87
N TYR A 141 -0.91 5.27 0.39
CA TYR A 141 -0.29 6.48 0.93
C TYR A 141 0.46 6.14 2.23
N PRO A 142 1.48 6.93 2.60
CA PRO A 142 2.25 6.69 3.81
C PRO A 142 1.36 6.69 5.06
N CYS A 143 1.22 5.50 5.64
CA CYS A 143 0.42 5.25 6.84
C CYS A 143 1.25 4.46 7.85
N GLU A 144 1.05 4.78 9.11
CA GLU A 144 1.43 3.88 10.20
C GLU A 144 0.25 2.95 10.47
N LEU A 145 0.44 1.66 10.20
CA LEU A 145 -0.56 0.66 10.55
C LEU A 145 -0.45 0.39 12.05
N LEU A 146 -1.59 0.52 12.74
CA LEU A 146 -1.72 0.26 14.19
C LEU A 146 -2.35 -1.12 14.43
N SER A 147 -3.06 -1.63 13.44
CA SER A 147 -3.52 -3.02 13.33
C SER A 147 -3.88 -3.32 11.87
N ILE A 148 -4.28 -4.56 11.57
CA ILE A 148 -4.80 -4.90 10.24
C ILE A 148 -6.05 -4.08 9.86
N ARG A 149 -6.75 -3.48 10.82
CA ARG A 149 -7.96 -2.65 10.63
C ARG A 149 -7.79 -1.20 11.06
N SER A 150 -6.56 -0.72 11.21
CA SER A 150 -6.31 0.66 11.64
C SER A 150 -5.04 1.19 11.00
N ALA A 151 -5.14 2.31 10.31
CA ALA A 151 -4.02 2.93 9.64
C ALA A 151 -4.08 4.46 9.79
N ARG A 152 -3.09 5.01 10.48
CA ARG A 152 -2.95 6.43 10.70
C ARG A 152 -2.22 7.08 9.54
N LEU A 153 -2.90 7.96 8.80
CA LEU A 153 -2.28 8.71 7.71
C LEU A 153 -1.15 9.61 8.25
N LEU A 154 0.04 9.52 7.67
CA LEU A 154 1.18 10.34 8.07
C LEU A 154 1.24 11.64 7.26
N TRP A 155 1.24 11.53 5.93
CA TRP A 155 1.20 12.66 5.01
C TRP A 155 0.62 12.25 3.66
N TRP A 156 0.14 13.24 2.90
CA TRP A 156 -0.34 13.02 1.54
C TRP A 156 0.79 13.05 0.52
N THR A 157 0.64 12.24 -0.52
CA THR A 157 1.48 12.24 -1.72
C THR A 157 0.59 12.27 -2.96
N LYS A 158 1.18 12.16 -4.16
CA LYS A 158 0.43 11.95 -5.42
C LYS A 158 -0.63 13.02 -5.72
N GLY A 159 -0.42 14.26 -5.23
CA GLY A 159 -1.25 15.43 -5.49
C GLY A 159 -2.45 15.64 -4.56
N PHE A 160 -2.63 14.79 -3.55
CA PHE A 160 -3.61 15.02 -2.47
C PHE A 160 -3.09 16.07 -1.49
N ASP A 161 -4.00 16.88 -0.95
CA ASP A 161 -3.73 17.87 0.10
C ASP A 161 -5.00 18.07 0.95
N ILE A 162 -5.30 17.10 1.81
CA ILE A 162 -6.50 17.07 2.66
C ILE A 162 -6.07 17.12 4.12
N LYS A 163 -5.99 18.33 4.67
CA LYS A 163 -5.32 18.61 5.95
C LYS A 163 -6.01 17.96 7.15
N ASP A 164 -7.32 17.85 7.12
CA ASP A 164 -8.13 17.28 8.21
C ASP A 164 -8.09 15.75 8.27
N CYS A 165 -7.42 15.06 7.34
CA CYS A 165 -7.14 13.62 7.42
C CYS A 165 -5.79 13.30 8.06
N LEU A 166 -4.87 14.26 8.14
CA LEU A 166 -3.52 14.01 8.66
C LEU A 166 -3.60 13.50 10.10
N ARG A 167 -2.83 12.46 10.40
CA ARG A 167 -2.76 11.77 11.70
C ARG A 167 -4.07 11.14 12.17
N LYS A 168 -5.09 11.02 11.31
CA LYS A 168 -6.33 10.28 11.60
C LYS A 168 -6.27 8.86 11.04
N ASP A 169 -7.09 7.99 11.63
CA ASP A 169 -7.29 6.63 11.14
C ASP A 169 -8.18 6.64 9.90
N VAL A 170 -7.62 6.23 8.76
CA VAL A 170 -8.36 6.23 7.48
C VAL A 170 -9.42 5.15 7.41
N VAL A 171 -9.30 4.08 8.21
CA VAL A 171 -10.34 3.04 8.30
C VAL A 171 -11.55 3.61 9.03
N GLN A 172 -11.32 4.28 10.17
CA GLN A 172 -12.39 4.93 10.92
C GLN A 172 -13.11 5.98 10.06
N LEU A 173 -12.37 6.83 9.33
CA LEU A 173 -12.97 7.84 8.45
C LEU A 173 -13.84 7.20 7.35
N LEU A 174 -13.44 6.05 6.80
CA LEU A 174 -14.22 5.32 5.81
C LEU A 174 -15.45 4.65 6.45
N GLU A 175 -15.32 4.05 7.63
CA GLU A 175 -16.42 3.43 8.37
C GLU A 175 -17.49 4.48 8.77
N GLU A 176 -17.07 5.64 9.28
CA GLU A 176 -17.96 6.77 9.56
C GLU A 176 -18.71 7.23 8.30
N ALA A 177 -18.02 7.36 7.17
CA ALA A 177 -18.66 7.73 5.91
C ALA A 177 -19.64 6.65 5.41
N LEU A 178 -19.34 5.36 5.60
CA LEU A 178 -20.23 4.26 5.27
C LEU A 178 -21.51 4.32 6.10
N GLU A 179 -21.40 4.50 7.41
CA GLU A 179 -22.54 4.59 8.34
C GLU A 179 -23.46 5.78 8.01
N MET A 180 -22.89 6.93 7.62
CA MET A 180 -23.68 8.13 7.31
C MET A 180 -24.40 8.06 5.95
N ASN A 181 -23.83 7.37 4.96
CA ASN A 181 -24.26 7.51 3.57
C ASN A 181 -24.87 6.22 2.96
N MET A 182 -24.72 5.06 3.61
CA MET A 182 -25.14 3.79 3.03
C MET A 182 -25.67 2.80 4.07
N SER A 183 -26.86 2.26 3.83
CA SER A 183 -27.31 1.03 4.49
C SER A 183 -26.66 -0.17 3.80
N THR A 184 -25.50 -0.61 4.29
CA THR A 184 -24.83 -1.83 3.83
C THR A 184 -24.39 -2.69 5.01
N LYS A 185 -24.31 -4.01 4.79
CA LYS A 185 -23.74 -4.95 5.75
C LYS A 185 -22.27 -5.25 5.47
N ALA A 186 -21.70 -4.66 4.42
CA ALA A 186 -20.28 -4.84 4.12
C ALA A 186 -19.41 -4.20 5.21
N GLN A 187 -18.26 -4.82 5.50
CA GLN A 187 -17.41 -4.41 6.61
C GLN A 187 -15.95 -4.31 6.19
N ILE A 188 -15.27 -3.23 6.57
CA ILE A 188 -13.82 -3.11 6.37
C ILE A 188 -13.12 -4.13 7.27
N LYS A 189 -12.48 -5.12 6.68
CA LYS A 189 -11.77 -6.20 7.39
C LYS A 189 -10.27 -6.01 7.40
N ALA A 190 -9.73 -5.27 6.44
CA ALA A 190 -8.31 -4.98 6.37
C ALA A 190 -8.06 -3.64 5.68
N VAL A 191 -6.99 -2.96 6.08
CA VAL A 191 -6.35 -1.88 5.33
C VAL A 191 -4.92 -2.29 4.99
N MET A 192 -4.46 -1.98 3.79
CA MET A 192 -3.13 -2.39 3.32
C MET A 192 -2.55 -1.40 2.32
N ASN A 193 -1.22 -1.42 2.18
CA ASN A 193 -0.50 -0.76 1.09
C ASN A 193 -0.65 -1.58 -0.21
N ASP A 194 -0.52 -0.94 -1.38
CA ASP A 194 -0.64 -1.61 -2.69
C ASP A 194 0.40 -2.71 -2.89
N THR A 195 1.63 -2.52 -2.40
CA THR A 195 2.68 -3.55 -2.49
C THR A 195 2.30 -4.84 -1.75
N VAL A 196 1.58 -4.74 -0.62
CA VAL A 196 1.06 -5.89 0.13
C VAL A 196 -0.02 -6.60 -0.66
N GLY A 197 -0.93 -5.85 -1.29
CA GLY A 197 -1.95 -6.40 -2.18
C GLY A 197 -1.34 -7.12 -3.39
N GLN A 198 -0.28 -6.54 -3.98
CA GLN A 198 0.47 -7.13 -5.09
C GLN A 198 1.17 -8.43 -4.67
N LEU A 199 1.82 -8.43 -3.50
CA LEU A 199 2.45 -9.62 -2.93
C LEU A 199 1.42 -10.71 -2.63
N ALA A 200 0.27 -10.36 -2.04
CA ALA A 200 -0.79 -11.32 -1.75
C ALA A 200 -1.37 -11.95 -3.02
N ALA A 201 -1.64 -11.15 -4.06
CA ALA A 201 -2.13 -11.66 -5.35
C ALA A 201 -1.11 -12.58 -6.05
N ALA A 202 0.17 -12.21 -6.01
CA ALA A 202 1.24 -13.03 -6.57
C ALA A 202 1.48 -14.32 -5.75
N GLY A 203 1.42 -14.24 -4.41
CA GLY A 203 1.46 -15.39 -3.51
C GLY A 203 0.31 -16.37 -3.76
N HIS A 204 -0.92 -15.88 -3.96
CA HIS A 204 -2.05 -16.72 -4.35
C HIS A 204 -1.79 -17.49 -5.65
N LYS A 205 -1.19 -16.84 -6.65
CA LYS A 205 -1.01 -17.41 -8.00
C LYS A 205 0.21 -18.32 -8.12
N TYR A 206 1.34 -17.90 -7.57
CA TYR A 206 2.64 -18.56 -7.74
C TYR A 206 3.08 -19.30 -6.48
N GLY A 207 2.32 -19.20 -5.39
CA GLY A 207 2.61 -19.88 -4.14
C GLY A 207 3.90 -19.37 -3.48
N PRO A 208 4.68 -20.25 -2.84
CA PRO A 208 5.84 -19.89 -2.03
C PRO A 208 7.02 -19.33 -2.84
N ASP A 209 7.00 -19.47 -4.17
CA ASP A 209 8.03 -18.90 -5.05
C ASP A 209 7.95 -17.36 -5.11
N CYS A 210 6.81 -16.77 -4.72
CA CYS A 210 6.67 -15.33 -4.62
C CYS A 210 7.16 -14.80 -3.26
N THR A 211 8.30 -14.13 -3.28
CA THR A 211 8.98 -13.64 -2.06
C THR A 211 8.92 -12.13 -1.88
N ILE A 212 8.69 -11.37 -2.96
CA ILE A 212 8.65 -9.91 -2.95
C ILE A 212 7.52 -9.38 -3.85
N GLY A 213 6.76 -8.41 -3.34
CA GLY A 213 5.84 -7.61 -4.12
C GLY A 213 6.49 -6.27 -4.41
N VAL A 214 6.59 -5.91 -5.68
CA VAL A 214 7.19 -4.63 -6.10
C VAL A 214 6.19 -3.86 -6.96
N VAL A 215 6.06 -2.57 -6.70
CA VAL A 215 5.30 -1.64 -7.52
C VAL A 215 6.28 -0.64 -8.14
N ILE A 216 6.35 -0.59 -9.46
CA ILE A 216 7.15 0.38 -10.22
C ILE A 216 6.19 1.19 -11.10
N GLY A 217 6.05 2.48 -10.83
CA GLY A 217 5.13 3.36 -11.55
C GLY A 217 5.30 4.82 -11.14
N TYR A 218 4.22 5.44 -10.64
CA TYR A 218 4.29 6.80 -10.07
C TYR A 218 5.20 6.88 -8.84
N GLY A 219 5.35 5.77 -8.10
CA GLY A 219 6.32 5.56 -7.05
C GLY A 219 7.06 4.23 -7.27
N CYS A 220 7.97 3.89 -6.36
CA CYS A 220 8.72 2.64 -6.39
C CYS A 220 8.77 2.07 -4.98
N ASN A 221 7.92 1.11 -4.67
CA ASN A 221 7.83 0.54 -3.33
C ASN A 221 7.85 -0.98 -3.37
N SER A 222 8.14 -1.62 -2.23
CA SER A 222 8.10 -3.06 -2.12
C SER A 222 7.56 -3.55 -0.78
N SER A 223 7.17 -4.82 -0.76
CA SER A 223 6.89 -5.56 0.47
C SER A 223 7.37 -7.00 0.38
N TYR A 224 7.66 -7.61 1.52
CA TYR A 224 8.07 -9.01 1.62
C TYR A 224 7.63 -9.59 2.97
N LEU A 225 7.65 -10.92 3.10
CA LEU A 225 7.35 -11.61 4.35
C LEU A 225 8.61 -11.71 5.22
N GLU A 226 8.60 -11.08 6.40
CA GLU A 226 9.70 -11.07 7.36
C GLU A 226 9.35 -11.88 8.62
N GLN A 227 10.37 -12.39 9.31
CA GLN A 227 10.24 -12.97 10.64
C GLN A 227 9.94 -11.87 11.65
N THR A 228 8.84 -12.00 12.40
CA THR A 228 8.41 -11.00 13.38
C THR A 228 9.50 -10.71 14.43
N SER A 229 10.31 -11.71 14.79
CA SER A 229 11.44 -11.54 15.73
C SER A 229 12.56 -10.62 15.23
N ARG A 230 12.65 -10.35 13.92
CA ARG A 230 13.64 -9.41 13.35
C ARG A 230 13.15 -7.96 13.34
N ILE A 231 11.85 -7.74 13.52
CA ILE A 231 11.24 -6.40 13.57
C ILE A 231 11.36 -5.85 15.00
N THR A 232 12.57 -5.54 15.47
CA THR A 232 12.81 -5.24 16.89
C THR A 232 12.22 -3.92 17.36
N LYS A 233 11.88 -3.00 16.45
CA LYS A 233 11.08 -1.79 16.79
C LYS A 233 9.61 -2.08 17.09
N PHE A 234 9.11 -3.25 16.71
CA PHE A 234 7.71 -3.63 16.83
C PHE A 234 7.51 -4.48 18.09
N ASP A 235 6.83 -3.92 19.08
CA ASP A 235 6.49 -4.63 20.31
C ASP A 235 5.30 -5.56 20.08
N ALA A 236 5.59 -6.75 19.55
CA ALA A 236 4.59 -7.77 19.25
C ALA A 236 3.79 -8.21 20.50
N GLU A 237 4.41 -8.20 21.68
CA GLU A 237 3.74 -8.60 22.93
C GLU A 237 2.74 -7.53 23.37
N ALA A 238 3.15 -6.25 23.38
CA ALA A 238 2.28 -5.14 23.78
C ALA A 238 1.02 -5.01 22.92
N VAL A 239 1.12 -5.33 21.61
CA VAL A 239 -0.03 -5.30 20.70
C VAL A 239 -0.71 -6.66 20.52
N GLY A 240 -0.25 -7.70 21.22
CA GLY A 240 -0.83 -9.04 21.18
C GLY A 240 -0.69 -9.77 19.83
N TYR A 241 0.31 -9.42 19.04
CA TYR A 241 0.61 -10.08 17.76
C TYR A 241 1.37 -11.40 17.99
N LYS A 242 0.77 -12.53 17.63
CA LYS A 242 1.27 -13.88 17.97
C LYS A 242 1.81 -14.67 16.79
N HIS A 243 1.85 -14.09 15.59
CA HIS A 243 2.29 -14.79 14.40
C HIS A 243 3.82 -14.71 14.28
N PRO A 244 4.49 -15.76 13.77
CA PRO A 244 5.94 -15.80 13.65
C PRO A 244 6.48 -14.93 12.50
N ASN A 245 5.62 -14.61 11.53
CA ASN A 245 5.96 -13.81 10.37
C ASN A 245 4.99 -12.64 10.23
N MET A 246 5.43 -11.61 9.51
CA MET A 246 4.62 -10.46 9.12
C MET A 246 5.13 -9.91 7.79
N VAL A 247 4.22 -9.53 6.89
CA VAL A 247 4.60 -8.75 5.72
C VAL A 247 5.08 -7.37 6.18
N VAL A 248 6.20 -6.91 5.66
CA VAL A 248 6.76 -5.59 5.90
C VAL A 248 6.71 -4.80 4.60
N VAL A 249 6.22 -3.55 4.68
CA VAL A 249 6.28 -2.60 3.57
C VAL A 249 7.57 -1.81 3.71
N THR A 250 8.44 -1.84 2.70
CA THR A 250 9.78 -1.28 2.85
C THR A 250 9.77 0.24 2.85
N GLU A 251 8.93 0.88 2.02
CA GLU A 251 9.03 2.29 1.67
C GLU A 251 10.45 2.65 1.16
N TRP A 252 11.06 1.74 0.40
CA TRP A 252 12.46 1.86 -0.07
C TRP A 252 12.70 3.02 -1.05
N GLU A 253 11.63 3.69 -1.52
CA GLU A 253 11.70 4.89 -2.35
C GLU A 253 12.35 6.06 -1.61
N GLU A 254 12.32 6.03 -0.27
CA GLU A 254 12.95 7.02 0.59
C GLU A 254 14.45 6.77 0.79
N PHE A 255 15.03 5.70 0.22
CA PHE A 255 16.46 5.41 0.33
C PHE A 255 17.33 6.60 -0.11
N GLY A 256 18.24 7.03 0.76
CA GLY A 256 19.12 8.17 0.50
C GLY A 256 18.48 9.53 0.80
N SER A 257 17.22 9.57 1.26
CA SER A 257 16.64 10.77 1.88
C SER A 257 17.40 11.11 3.17
N LYS A 258 17.50 12.41 3.49
CA LYS A 258 17.98 12.81 4.82
C LYS A 258 16.88 12.45 5.80
N VAL A 259 17.18 11.59 6.79
CA VAL A 259 16.28 11.26 7.90
C VAL A 259 15.60 12.55 8.36
N TYR A 260 14.31 12.69 8.07
CA TYR A 260 13.54 13.84 8.53
C TYR A 260 13.44 13.70 10.03
N SER A 261 14.27 14.43 10.78
CA SER A 261 14.03 14.69 12.19
C SER A 261 12.60 15.19 12.30
N HIS A 262 11.70 14.37 12.84
CA HIS A 262 10.36 14.80 13.17
C HIS A 262 10.49 16.05 14.05
N VAL A 263 10.17 17.21 13.48
CA VAL A 263 10.06 18.45 14.24
C VAL A 263 8.87 18.23 15.18
N SER A 264 9.23 18.14 16.46
CA SER A 264 8.39 18.15 17.66
C SER A 264 7.18 19.06 17.56
#